data_AF-A0A9N9DLD7-F1
#
_entry.id   AF-A0A9N9DLD7-F1
#
_cell.length_a   1.000
_cell.length_b   1.000
_cell.length_c   1.000
_cell.angle_alpha   90.00
_cell.angle_beta   90.00
_cell.angle_gamma   90.00
#
_symmetry.space_group_name_H-M   'P 1'
#
loop_
_entity.id
_entity.type
_entity.pdbx_description
1 polymer ?
#
loop_
_entity_poly.entity_id
_entity_poly.type
_entity_poly.pdbx_seq_one_letter_code
_entity_poly.pdbx_strand_id
1 'polypeptide(L)'
;MLSLNEIIVDITAHVPDDVNITPPPFNKSHDLVTAVTLAYLLLSRTMRLRNRIKTLVYAYYIGMLFANVTSDQRTQMCRTLTPHYYLMAIKIYDVFAPRGVHQIYETSRVTFQDFRRITSEEAWQLV
;
A
#
# COMPACT_ATOMS: atom_id res chain seq x y z
N MET A 1 -6.49 14.05 -10.75
CA MET A 1 -5.22 13.52 -10.23
C MET A 1 -4.58 14.64 -9.43
N LEU A 2 -4.11 14.36 -8.21
CA LEU A 2 -3.65 15.41 -7.30
C LEU A 2 -2.28 15.96 -7.71
N SER A 3 -1.99 17.21 -7.34
CA SER A 3 -0.63 17.74 -7.31
C SER A 3 0.17 17.11 -6.17
N LEU A 4 1.51 17.14 -6.24
CA LEU A 4 2.34 16.58 -5.18
C LEU A 4 2.03 17.21 -3.81
N ASN A 5 1.89 18.53 -3.76
CA ASN A 5 1.56 19.24 -2.52
C ASN A 5 0.20 18.80 -1.94
N GLU A 6 -0.81 18.60 -2.79
CA GLU A 6 -2.11 18.07 -2.33
C GLU A 6 -2.01 16.63 -1.81
N ILE A 7 -1.15 15.79 -2.40
CA ILE A 7 -0.90 14.44 -1.92
C ILE A 7 -0.26 14.50 -0.53
N ILE A 8 0.75 15.35 -0.35
CA ILE A 8 1.44 15.53 0.93
C ILE A 8 0.46 15.97 2.01
N VAL A 9 -0.31 17.03 1.74
CA VAL A 9 -1.30 17.56 2.69
C VAL A 9 -2.35 16.52 3.07
N ASP A 10 -2.80 15.69 2.11
CA ASP A 10 -3.81 14.66 2.39
C ASP A 10 -3.25 13.47 3.19
N ILE A 11 -1.98 13.12 3.00
CA ILE A 11 -1.31 12.03 3.74
C ILE A 11 -0.95 12.45 5.16
N THR A 12 -0.61 13.72 5.38
CA THR A 12 -0.23 14.26 6.69
C THR A 12 -1.41 14.85 7.47
N ALA A 13 -2.60 14.89 6.88
CA ALA A 13 -3.82 15.25 7.58
C ALA A 13 -4.03 14.29 8.76
N HIS A 14 -4.27 14.85 9.95
CA HIS A 14 -4.56 14.08 11.14
C HIS A 14 -6.02 14.30 11.51
N VAL A 15 -6.85 13.27 11.32
CA VAL A 15 -8.24 13.27 11.74
C VAL A 15 -8.39 12.19 12.81
N PRO A 16 -8.65 12.56 14.08
CA PRO A 16 -8.84 11.58 15.13
C PRO A 16 -10.18 10.86 14.90
N ASP A 17 -10.12 9.65 14.35
CA ASP A 17 -11.24 8.73 14.21
C ASP A 17 -10.90 7.36 14.80
N ASP A 18 -11.85 6.75 15.50
CA ASP A 18 -11.79 5.34 15.91
C ASP A 18 -12.12 4.46 14.70
N VAL A 19 -11.08 4.05 13.96
CA VAL A 19 -11.25 3.35 12.69
C VAL A 19 -11.06 1.85 12.83
N ASN A 20 -12.05 1.08 12.32
CA ASN A 20 -11.93 -0.36 12.17
C ASN A 20 -10.97 -0.71 11.02
N ILE A 21 -9.74 -1.05 11.37
CA ILE A 21 -8.68 -1.40 10.43
C ILE A 21 -9.00 -2.73 9.74
N THR A 22 -8.96 -2.74 8.40
CA THR A 22 -9.14 -3.95 7.59
C THR A 22 -7.97 -4.89 7.89
N PRO A 23 -8.20 -6.11 8.41
CA PRO A 23 -7.11 -7.00 8.74
C PRO A 23 -6.36 -7.47 7.48
N PRO A 24 -5.10 -7.90 7.61
CA PRO A 24 -4.37 -8.56 6.52
C PRO A 24 -5.16 -9.77 5.99
N PRO A 25 -5.21 -9.99 4.67
CA PRO A 25 -5.95 -11.12 4.09
C PRO A 25 -5.19 -12.45 4.16
N PHE A 26 -4.08 -12.47 4.88
CA PHE A 26 -3.19 -13.60 5.08
C PHE A 26 -2.78 -13.66 6.55
N ASN A 27 -2.23 -14.79 6.95
CA ASN A 27 -1.73 -15.03 8.30
C ASN A 27 -0.37 -15.73 8.22
N LYS A 28 0.24 -16.01 9.38
CA LYS A 28 1.58 -16.60 9.48
C LYS A 28 1.69 -18.03 8.93
N SER A 29 0.58 -18.73 8.68
CA SER A 29 0.60 -20.09 8.12
C SER A 29 0.64 -20.12 6.59
N HIS A 30 0.36 -19.00 5.93
CA HIS A 30 0.49 -18.90 4.47
C HIS A 30 1.96 -18.71 4.08
N ASP A 31 2.40 -19.38 3.02
CA ASP A 31 3.66 -19.04 2.37
C ASP A 31 3.57 -17.66 1.69
N LEU A 32 4.74 -17.07 1.39
CA LEU A 32 4.83 -15.72 0.85
C LEU A 32 4.12 -15.55 -0.50
N VAL A 33 4.18 -16.56 -1.38
CA VAL A 33 3.54 -16.51 -2.70
C VAL A 33 2.03 -16.50 -2.53
N THR A 34 1.50 -17.36 -1.67
CA THR A 34 0.08 -17.40 -1.34
C THR A 34 -0.39 -16.09 -0.70
N ALA A 35 0.37 -15.57 0.26
CA ALA A 35 0.05 -14.30 0.93
C ALA A 35 -0.03 -13.12 -0.04
N VAL A 36 0.97 -12.97 -0.93
CA VAL A 36 0.96 -11.94 -1.97
C VAL A 36 -0.19 -12.14 -2.96
N THR A 37 -0.45 -13.38 -3.37
CA THR A 37 -1.52 -13.70 -4.32
C THR A 37 -2.89 -13.31 -3.75
N LEU A 38 -3.17 -13.63 -2.48
CA LEU A 38 -4.40 -13.25 -1.80
C LEU A 38 -4.56 -11.72 -1.72
N ALA A 39 -3.49 -11.02 -1.32
CA ALA A 39 -3.52 -9.57 -1.23
C ALA A 39 -3.70 -8.91 -2.60
N TYR A 40 -3.04 -9.41 -3.64
CA TYR A 40 -3.15 -8.90 -5.01
C TYR A 40 -4.54 -9.13 -5.63
N LEU A 41 -5.15 -10.29 -5.36
CA LEU A 41 -6.53 -10.57 -5.76
C LEU A 41 -7.50 -9.54 -5.17
N LEU A 42 -7.37 -9.26 -3.86
CA LEU A 42 -8.22 -8.30 -3.18
C LEU A 42 -7.96 -6.86 -3.63
N LEU A 43 -6.70 -6.49 -3.84
CA LEU A 43 -6.33 -5.20 -4.44
C LEU A 43 -7.03 -5.01 -5.79
N SER A 44 -6.91 -6.00 -6.67
CA SER A 44 -7.53 -5.97 -8.00
C SER A 44 -9.05 -5.84 -7.90
N ARG A 45 -9.67 -6.55 -6.95
CA ARG A 45 -11.12 -6.48 -6.70
C ARG A 45 -11.54 -5.09 -6.19
N THR A 46 -10.83 -4.52 -5.24
CA THR A 46 -11.18 -3.19 -4.67
C THR A 46 -10.98 -2.06 -5.65
N MET A 47 -10.00 -2.18 -6.57
CA MET A 47 -9.84 -1.22 -7.67
C MET A 47 -11.03 -1.24 -8.61
N ARG A 48 -11.53 -2.42 -8.99
CA ARG A 48 -12.74 -2.55 -9.82
C ARG A 48 -13.98 -1.97 -9.12
N LEU A 49 -14.07 -2.17 -7.80
CA LEU A 49 -15.13 -1.60 -6.97
C LEU A 49 -14.93 -0.12 -6.64
N ARG A 50 -13.84 0.51 -7.10
CA ARG A 50 -13.46 1.90 -6.79
C ARG A 50 -13.42 2.19 -5.28
N ASN A 51 -13.10 1.18 -4.47
CA ASN A 51 -12.94 1.34 -3.03
C ASN A 51 -11.52 1.84 -2.73
N ARG A 52 -11.38 3.17 -2.61
CA ARG A 52 -10.09 3.87 -2.41
C ARG A 52 -9.32 3.36 -1.20
N ILE A 53 -9.94 3.36 -0.02
CA ILE A 53 -9.31 2.98 1.24
C ILE A 53 -8.83 1.53 1.19
N LYS A 54 -9.70 0.58 0.85
CA LYS A 54 -9.29 -0.84 0.80
C LYS A 54 -8.22 -1.10 -0.26
N THR A 55 -8.23 -0.36 -1.37
CA THR A 55 -7.18 -0.44 -2.38
C THR A 55 -5.82 -0.03 -1.80
N LEU A 56 -5.76 1.09 -1.07
CA LEU A 56 -4.53 1.53 -0.41
C LEU A 56 -4.09 0.55 0.67
N VAL A 57 -5.03 0.02 1.48
CA VAL A 57 -4.73 -0.95 2.54
C VAL A 57 -4.15 -2.25 1.98
N TYR A 58 -4.75 -2.82 0.92
CA TYR A 58 -4.20 -4.04 0.32
C TYR A 58 -2.87 -3.80 -0.39
N ALA A 59 -2.65 -2.62 -0.98
CA ALA A 59 -1.34 -2.24 -1.51
C ALA A 59 -0.29 -2.12 -0.41
N TYR A 60 -0.64 -1.52 0.73
CA TYR A 60 0.22 -1.44 1.92
C TYR A 60 0.63 -2.85 2.40
N TYR A 61 -0.32 -3.78 2.51
CA TYR A 61 -0.01 -5.15 2.92
C TYR A 61 0.88 -5.90 1.93
N ILE A 62 0.75 -5.65 0.62
CA ILE A 62 1.69 -6.19 -0.36
C ILE A 62 3.10 -5.61 -0.11
N GLY A 63 3.24 -4.30 0.03
CA GLY A 63 4.54 -3.67 0.30
C GLY A 63 5.18 -4.18 1.59
N MET A 64 4.37 -4.38 2.64
CA MET A 64 4.80 -4.98 3.91
C MET A 64 5.40 -6.38 3.74
N LEU A 65 4.79 -7.22 2.90
CA LEU A 65 5.33 -8.54 2.58
C LEU A 65 6.68 -8.42 1.85
N PHE A 66 6.84 -7.43 0.97
CA PHE A 66 8.10 -7.21 0.26
C PHE A 66 9.20 -6.53 1.09
N ALA A 67 8.87 -5.85 2.18
CA ALA A 67 9.85 -5.18 3.02
C ALA A 67 10.70 -6.17 3.84
N ASN A 68 10.16 -7.35 4.15
CA ASN A 68 10.73 -8.28 5.13
C ASN A 68 11.26 -9.59 4.53
N VAL A 69 11.64 -9.60 3.24
CA VAL A 69 12.01 -10.81 2.51
C VAL A 69 13.40 -10.73 1.88
N THR A 70 14.03 -11.90 1.70
CA THR A 70 15.31 -12.03 1.00
C THR A 70 15.18 -11.74 -0.50
N SER A 71 16.29 -11.52 -1.19
CA SER A 71 16.30 -11.30 -2.65
C SER A 71 15.69 -12.46 -3.44
N ASP A 72 15.90 -13.70 -2.99
CA ASP A 72 15.32 -14.89 -3.64
C ASP A 72 13.81 -14.96 -3.45
N GLN A 73 13.34 -14.73 -2.22
CA GLN A 73 11.91 -14.66 -1.89
C GLN A 73 11.22 -13.51 -2.65
N ARG A 74 11.86 -12.34 -2.73
CA ARG A 74 11.40 -11.20 -3.54
C ARG A 74 11.25 -11.61 -4.99
N THR A 75 12.24 -12.27 -5.57
CA THR A 75 12.21 -12.73 -6.97
C THR A 75 11.05 -13.70 -7.20
N GLN A 76 10.80 -14.61 -6.27
CA GLN A 76 9.68 -15.54 -6.33
C GLN A 76 8.33 -14.80 -6.28
N MET A 77 8.16 -13.86 -5.34
CA MET A 77 6.94 -13.08 -5.18
C MET A 77 6.69 -12.13 -6.36
N CYS A 78 7.72 -11.52 -6.95
CA CYS A 78 7.59 -10.63 -8.11
C CYS A 78 6.96 -11.31 -9.33
N ARG A 79 6.99 -12.64 -9.44
CA ARG A 79 6.30 -13.39 -10.51
C ARG A 79 4.78 -13.35 -10.39
N THR A 80 4.24 -12.99 -9.21
CA THR A 80 2.80 -13.00 -8.93
C THR A 80 2.10 -11.68 -9.26
N LEU A 81 2.86 -10.59 -9.46
CA LEU A 81 2.30 -9.26 -9.68
C LEU A 81 3.05 -8.48 -10.76
N THR A 82 2.33 -7.59 -11.44
CA THR A 82 2.94 -6.81 -12.50
C THR A 82 3.91 -5.78 -11.90
N PRO A 83 4.94 -5.33 -12.66
CA PRO A 83 5.89 -4.34 -12.19
C PRO A 83 5.23 -3.04 -11.69
N HIS A 84 4.09 -2.66 -12.28
CA HIS A 84 3.31 -1.51 -11.85
C HIS A 84 2.79 -1.68 -10.41
N TYR A 85 2.14 -2.81 -10.12
CA TYR A 85 1.59 -3.07 -8.79
C TYR A 85 2.66 -3.23 -7.74
N TYR A 86 3.75 -3.90 -8.09
CA TYR A 86 4.94 -4.01 -7.24
C TYR A 86 5.44 -2.63 -6.81
N LEU A 87 5.77 -1.77 -7.79
CA LEU A 87 6.35 -0.45 -7.50
C LEU A 87 5.43 0.42 -6.64
N MET A 88 4.13 0.41 -6.90
CA MET A 88 3.17 1.19 -6.12
C MET A 88 2.98 0.66 -4.71
N ALA A 89 2.93 -0.66 -4.54
CA ALA A 89 2.83 -1.28 -3.22
C ALA A 89 4.03 -0.94 -2.33
N ILE A 90 5.24 -0.96 -2.88
CA ILE A 90 6.45 -0.53 -2.16
C ILE A 90 6.34 0.92 -1.72
N LYS A 91 6.05 1.85 -2.64
CA LYS A 91 5.94 3.28 -2.30
C LYS A 91 4.85 3.56 -1.26
N ILE A 92 3.69 2.91 -1.40
CA ILE A 92 2.59 3.05 -0.43
C ILE A 92 3.03 2.54 0.94
N TYR A 93 3.70 1.39 1.00
CA TYR A 93 4.23 0.89 2.26
C TYR A 93 5.28 1.84 2.85
N ASP A 94 6.26 2.31 2.08
CA ASP A 94 7.30 3.20 2.57
C ASP A 94 6.72 4.50 3.15
N VAL A 95 5.69 5.07 2.51
CA VAL A 95 5.02 6.30 2.97
C VAL A 95 4.21 6.07 4.25
N PHE A 96 3.49 4.96 4.38
CA PHE A 96 2.60 4.75 5.52
C PHE A 96 3.22 3.91 6.63
N ALA A 97 4.29 3.16 6.41
CA ALA A 97 4.90 2.29 7.43
C ALA A 97 5.30 3.01 8.73
N PRO A 98 5.84 4.25 8.71
CA PRO A 98 6.22 4.96 9.92
C PRO A 98 5.04 5.30 10.83
N ARG A 99 3.88 5.61 10.25
CA ARG A 99 2.64 5.90 10.99
C ARG A 99 1.76 4.67 11.14
N GLY A 100 1.94 3.64 10.32
CA GLY A 100 1.13 2.43 10.28
C GLY A 100 -0.09 2.54 9.35
N VAL A 101 -0.75 1.40 9.18
CA VAL A 101 -1.89 1.25 8.24
C VAL A 101 -3.09 2.14 8.57
N HIS A 102 -3.24 2.58 9.82
CA HIS A 102 -4.36 3.44 10.22
C HIS A 102 -4.33 4.80 9.52
N GLN A 103 -3.14 5.34 9.24
CA GLN A 103 -2.98 6.63 8.56
C GLN A 103 -3.67 6.66 7.18
N ILE A 104 -3.79 5.51 6.51
CA ILE A 104 -4.52 5.40 5.23
C ILE A 104 -5.97 5.86 5.38
N TYR A 105 -6.59 5.60 6.53
CA TYR A 105 -7.97 5.94 6.80
C TYR A 105 -8.19 7.41 7.12
N GLU A 106 -7.15 8.11 7.56
CA GLU A 106 -7.18 9.57 7.77
C GLU A 106 -7.12 10.35 6.45
N THR A 107 -6.67 9.70 5.37
CA THR A 107 -6.60 10.33 4.06
C THR A 107 -8.00 10.51 3.45
N SER A 108 -8.22 11.58 2.69
CA SER A 108 -9.53 11.91 2.11
C SER A 108 -9.57 11.79 0.58
N ARG A 109 -8.45 12.02 -0.11
CA ARG A 109 -8.42 12.17 -1.58
C ARG A 109 -7.43 11.27 -2.27
N VAL A 110 -6.29 10.96 -1.65
CA VAL A 110 -5.20 10.21 -2.26
C VAL A 110 -5.67 8.83 -2.71
N THR A 111 -5.24 8.44 -3.90
CA THR A 111 -5.56 7.18 -4.55
C THR A 111 -4.29 6.41 -4.88
N PHE A 112 -4.43 5.12 -5.18
CA PHE A 112 -3.33 4.26 -5.60
C PHE A 112 -2.50 4.83 -6.76
N GLN A 113 -3.14 5.54 -7.71
CA GLN A 113 -2.45 6.10 -8.87
C GLN A 113 -1.60 7.33 -8.54
N ASP A 114 -1.92 8.06 -7.48
CA ASP A 114 -1.18 9.28 -7.09
C ASP A 114 0.26 8.93 -6.66
N PHE A 115 0.47 7.73 -6.09
CA PHE A 115 1.80 7.20 -5.73
C PHE A 115 2.71 6.91 -6.93
N ARG A 116 2.20 6.95 -8.17
CA ARG A 116 3.03 6.82 -9.37
C ARG A 116 4.05 7.95 -9.46
N ARG A 117 3.65 9.15 -9.01
CA ARG A 117 4.40 10.40 -9.18
C ARG A 117 5.34 10.70 -8.02
N ILE A 118 5.08 10.14 -6.84
CA ILE A 118 5.92 10.32 -5.66
C ILE A 118 7.28 9.68 -5.94
N THR A 119 8.35 10.47 -5.96
CA THR A 119 9.71 9.94 -6.05
C THR A 119 10.11 9.29 -4.73
N SER A 120 11.13 8.42 -4.75
CA SER A 120 11.63 7.84 -3.49
C SER A 120 12.10 8.91 -2.51
N GLU A 121 12.69 10.01 -3.01
CA GLU A 121 13.13 11.15 -2.20
C GLU A 121 11.97 11.91 -1.55
N GLU A 122 10.89 12.15 -2.29
CA GLU A 122 9.66 12.76 -1.76
C GLU A 122 8.95 11.85 -0.76
N ALA A 123 8.99 10.53 -0.97
CA ALA A 123 8.46 9.57 0.00
C ALA A 123 9.20 9.65 1.34
N TRP A 124 10.53 9.84 1.34
CA TRP A 124 11.31 10.04 2.56
C TRP A 124 10.97 11.33 3.32
N GLN A 125 10.49 12.38 2.64
CA GLN A 125 10.05 13.61 3.28
C GLN A 125 8.68 13.48 3.97
N LEU A 126 7.94 12.40 3.68
CA LEU A 126 6.63 12.10 4.27
C LEU A 126 6.70 11.23 5.53
N VAL A 127 7.86 10.58 5.73
CA VAL A 127 8.23 9.75 6.90
C VAL A 127 8.62 10.66 8.06
#